data_AF-A0A9K3HIZ2-F1
#
_entry.id   AF-A0A9K3HIZ2-F1
#
_cell.length_a   1.000
_cell.length_b   1.000
_cell.length_c   1.000
_cell.angle_alpha   90.00
_cell.angle_beta   90.00
_cell.angle_gamma   90.00
#
_symmetry.space_group_name_H-M   'P 1'
#
loop_
_entity.id
_entity.type
_entity.pdbx_description
1 polymer ?
#
loop_
_entity_poly.entity_id
_entity_poly.type
_entity_poly.pdbx_seq_one_letter_code
_entity_poly.pdbx_strand_id
1 'polypeptide(L)' 'MSSSIWLLHKLARLFTPPIAIFQVEKGVDFSMVYMKNVTKKYSILENGISNVGFTVIPGFKIGKIIVQAQVYLTGSKSTK' A
#
# COMPACT_ATOMS: atom_id res chain seq x y z
N MET A 1 8.03 -13.50 -23.45
CA MET A 1 7.88 -12.49 -22.38
C MET A 1 6.81 -11.43 -22.63
N SER A 2 6.45 -11.09 -23.88
CA SER A 2 5.41 -10.06 -24.15
C SER A 2 3.96 -10.53 -23.93
N SER A 3 3.66 -11.82 -24.20
CA SER A 3 2.29 -12.36 -24.12
C SER A 3 1.65 -12.21 -22.73
N SER A 4 2.38 -12.48 -21.64
CA SER A 4 1.84 -12.39 -20.27
C SER A 4 1.53 -10.95 -19.85
N ILE A 5 2.36 -9.99 -20.27
CA ILE A 5 2.13 -8.56 -20.01
C ILE A 5 0.89 -8.08 -20.76
N TRP A 6 0.75 -8.49 -22.02
CA TRP A 6 -0.42 -8.14 -22.83
C TRP A 6 -1.71 -8.78 -22.31
N LEU A 7 -1.65 -10.03 -21.85
CA LEU A 7 -2.78 -10.71 -21.22
C LEU A 7 -3.17 -10.04 -19.90
N LEU A 8 -2.20 -9.68 -19.07
CA LEU A 8 -2.46 -8.94 -17.83
C LEU A 8 -3.13 -7.59 -18.12
N HIS A 9 -2.64 -6.86 -19.12
CA HIS A 9 -3.24 -5.58 -19.55
C HIS A 9 -4.68 -5.75 -20.03
N LYS A 10 -4.95 -6.79 -20.84
CA LYS A 10 -6.31 -7.13 -21.28
C LYS A 10 -7.22 -7.46 -20.11
N LEU A 11 -6.77 -8.31 -19.18
CA LEU A 11 -7.54 -8.66 -17.99
C LEU A 11 -7.84 -7.43 -17.15
N ALA A 12 -6.84 -6.58 -16.90
CA ALA A 12 -7.01 -5.33 -16.15
C ALA A 12 -8.10 -4.43 -16.75
N ARG A 13 -8.20 -4.36 -18.09
CA ARG A 13 -9.22 -3.60 -18.82
C ARG A 13 -10.60 -4.26 -18.81
N LEU A 14 -10.69 -5.58 -18.68
CA LEU A 14 -11.96 -6.31 -18.61
C LEU A 14 -12.66 -6.15 -17.25
N PHE A 15 -11.93 -5.79 -16.19
CA PHE A 15 -12.55 -5.58 -14.89
C PHE A 15 -13.49 -4.37 -14.91
N THR A 16 -14.73 -4.61 -14.46
CA THR A 16 -15.74 -3.58 -14.22
C THR A 16 -16.14 -3.66 -12.75
N PRO A 17 -15.85 -2.66 -11.92
CA PRO A 17 -15.21 -1.36 -12.22
C PRO A 17 -13.69 -1.48 -12.47
N PRO A 18 -13.08 -0.48 -13.15
CA PRO A 18 -11.65 -0.50 -13.47
C PRO A 18 -10.79 -0.60 -12.21
N ILE A 19 -9.69 -1.34 -12.32
CA ILE A 19 -8.69 -1.46 -11.25
C ILE A 19 -8.02 -0.10 -11.06
N ALA A 20 -8.07 0.42 -9.83
CA ALA A 20 -7.33 1.62 -9.45
C ALA A 20 -6.07 1.23 -8.68
N ILE A 21 -4.94 1.81 -9.05
CA ILE A 21 -3.68 1.67 -8.32
C ILE A 21 -3.56 2.89 -7.41
N PHE A 22 -3.20 2.69 -6.15
CA PHE A 22 -2.93 3.78 -5.23
C PHE A 22 -1.56 3.61 -4.58
N GLN A 23 -0.85 4.73 -4.46
CA GLN A 23 0.44 4.79 -3.79
C GLN A 23 0.32 5.69 -2.59
N VAL A 24 0.91 5.27 -1.47
CA VAL A 24 0.88 6.05 -0.23
C VAL A 24 2.06 6.99 -0.19
N GLU A 25 1.79 8.25 0.13
CA GLU A 25 2.83 9.28 0.26
C GLU A 25 3.59 9.15 1.58
N LYS A 26 4.81 9.70 1.59
CA LYS A 26 5.63 9.77 2.79
C LYS A 26 5.01 10.76 3.78
N GLY A 27 4.98 10.39 5.06
CA GLY A 27 4.45 11.22 6.14
C GLY A 27 2.97 10.99 6.45
N VAL A 28 2.27 10.17 5.66
CA VAL A 28 0.88 9.78 5.92
C VAL A 28 0.82 8.81 7.10
N ASP A 29 -0.20 8.95 7.94
CA ASP A 29 -0.45 8.05 9.06
C ASP A 29 -0.71 6.61 8.57
N PHE A 30 -0.12 5.65 9.27
CA PHE A 30 -0.33 4.24 8.94
C PHE A 30 -1.78 3.81 9.20
N SER A 31 -2.43 3.29 8.15
CA SER A 31 -3.75 2.68 8.25
C SER A 31 -3.67 1.18 7.98
N MET A 32 -3.96 0.37 9.01
CA MET A 32 -3.95 -1.10 8.91
C MET A 32 -4.98 -1.65 7.91
N VAL A 33 -5.98 -0.84 7.51
CA VAL A 33 -7.00 -1.24 6.52
C VAL A 33 -6.42 -1.19 5.10
N TYR A 34 -5.67 -0.14 4.77
CA TYR A 34 -5.17 0.11 3.41
C TYR A 34 -3.70 -0.26 3.22
N MET A 35 -2.97 -0.47 4.32
CA MET A 35 -1.52 -0.57 4.31
C MET A 35 -1.04 -1.77 5.14
N LYS A 36 0.05 -2.36 4.70
CA LYS A 36 0.73 -3.47 5.37
C LYS A 36 2.19 -3.12 5.58
N ASN A 37 2.65 -3.24 6.82
CA ASN A 37 4.06 -3.06 7.18
C ASN A 37 4.91 -4.24 6.67
N VAL A 38 5.94 -3.95 5.88
CA VAL A 38 6.86 -4.97 5.33
C VAL A 38 7.81 -5.57 6.36
N THR A 39 8.19 -4.83 7.40
CA THR A 39 9.15 -5.23 8.42
C THR A 39 8.56 -6.23 9.42
N LYS A 40 7.24 -6.45 9.43
CA LYS A 40 6.50 -7.38 10.33
C LYS A 40 6.75 -7.18 11.85
N LYS A 41 7.51 -6.15 12.22
CA LYS A 41 7.72 -5.74 13.61
C LYS A 41 6.49 -4.96 14.04
N TYR A 42 5.57 -5.63 14.74
CA TYR A 42 4.39 -5.02 15.36
C TYR A 42 4.75 -3.96 16.42
N SER A 43 6.02 -3.94 16.87
CA SER A 43 6.52 -3.15 17.99
C SER A 43 6.57 -1.63 17.79
N ILE A 44 6.24 -1.11 16.60
CA ILE A 44 6.19 0.36 16.38
C ILE A 44 4.80 0.91 16.75
N LEU A 45 3.78 0.05 16.88
CA LEU A 45 2.43 0.48 17.24
C LEU A 45 2.26 0.80 18.73
N GLU A 46 3.16 0.33 19.60
CA GLU A 46 3.03 0.48 21.06
C GLU A 46 3.15 1.93 21.53
N ASN A 47 3.83 2.82 20.80
CA ASN A 47 4.20 4.14 21.31
C ASN A 47 3.84 5.35 20.41
N GLY A 48 3.00 5.17 19.38
CA GLY A 48 2.45 6.32 18.66
C GLY A 48 2.19 6.10 17.19
N ILE A 49 1.40 7.02 16.65
CA ILE A 49 1.04 7.13 15.23
C ILE A 49 2.33 7.00 14.40
N SER A 50 2.46 5.88 13.70
CA SER A 50 3.61 5.60 12.85
C SER A 50 3.35 6.14 11.46
N ASN A 51 4.28 6.93 10.95
CA ASN A 51 4.13 7.53 9.63
C ASN A 51 4.76 6.63 8.57
N VAL A 52 4.16 6.64 7.39
CA VAL A 52 4.71 5.96 6.23
C VAL A 52 5.99 6.67 5.80
N GLY A 53 7.10 5.94 5.79
CA GLY A 53 8.36 6.44 5.26
C GLY A 53 8.36 6.44 3.74
N PHE A 54 7.95 5.32 3.15
CA PHE A 54 7.79 5.16 1.70
C PHE A 54 6.97 3.92 1.36
N THR A 55 6.41 3.90 0.15
CA THR A 55 5.71 2.73 -0.40
C THR A 55 6.71 1.83 -1.13
N VAL A 56 6.74 0.55 -0.76
CA VAL A 56 7.54 -0.50 -1.42
C VAL A 56 6.77 -1.07 -2.61
N ILE A 57 5.49 -1.39 -2.39
CA ILE A 57 4.58 -1.92 -3.41
C ILE A 57 3.27 -1.13 -3.32
N PRO A 58 2.76 -0.59 -4.44
CA PRO A 58 1.48 0.11 -4.44
C PRO A 58 0.34 -0.82 -4.03
N GLY A 59 -0.73 -0.22 -3.53
CA GLY A 59 -1.98 -0.90 -3.28
C GLY A 59 -2.87 -0.91 -4.53
N PHE A 60 -3.85 -1.80 -4.53
CA PHE A 60 -4.83 -1.92 -5.61
C PHE A 60 -6.23 -1.88 -5.05
N LYS A 61 -7.12 -1.18 -5.72
CA LYS A 61 -8.56 -1.14 -5.43
C LYS A 61 -9.30 -1.73 -6.62
N ILE A 62 -10.00 -2.84 -6.36
CA ILE A 62 -10.76 -3.59 -7.35
C ILE A 62 -12.22 -3.55 -6.89
N GLY A 63 -12.94 -2.52 -7.33
CA GLY A 63 -14.28 -2.22 -6.81
C GLY A 63 -14.28 -1.96 -5.30
N LYS A 64 -14.82 -2.91 -4.53
CA LYS A 64 -14.88 -2.86 -3.05
C LYS A 64 -13.73 -3.59 -2.37
N ILE A 65 -12.96 -4.38 -3.12
CA ILE A 65 -11.84 -5.16 -2.59
C ILE A 65 -10.60 -4.27 -2.60
N ILE A 66 -9.88 -4.26 -1.48
CA ILE A 66 -8.63 -3.52 -1.31
C ILE A 66 -7.50 -4.53 -1.13
N VAL A 67 -6.53 -4.47 -2.05
CA VAL A 67 -5.23 -5.09 -1.88
C VAL A 67 -4.32 -4.03 -1.25
N GLN A 68 -3.85 -4.33 -0.05
CA GLN A 68 -3.12 -3.36 0.78
C GLN A 68 -1.79 -2.97 0.15
N ALA A 69 -1.46 -1.68 0.23
CA ALA A 69 -0.15 -1.17 -0.14
C ALA A 69 0.90 -1.66 0.86
N GLN A 70 2.06 -2.09 0.36
CA GLN A 70 3.16 -2.48 1.24
C GLN A 70 4.03 -1.27 1.51
N VAL A 71 4.08 -0.87 2.78
CA VAL A 71 4.72 0.37 3.21
C VAL A 71 5.79 0.08 4.25
N TYR A 72 6.86 0.86 4.19
CA TYR A 72 7.84 0.91 5.26
C TYR A 72 7.43 2.01 6.24
N LEU A 73 7.39 1.68 7.53
CA LEU A 73 7.06 2.66 8.57
C LEU A 73 8.33 3.29 9.13
N THR A 74 8.26 4.60 9.31
CA THR A 74 9.25 5.37 10.05
C THR A 74 8.63 5.76 11.39
N GLY A 75 9.38 5.58 12.48
CA GLY A 75 8.94 5.98 13.81
C GLY A 75 8.54 7.46 13.85
N SER A 76 7.60 7.81 14.73
CA SER A 76 7.17 9.19 14.91
C SER A 76 8.39 10.07 15.25
N LYS A 77 8.49 11.23 14.60
CA LYS A 77 9.37 12.28 15.10
C LYS A 77 8.75 12.77 16.41
N SER A 78 9.29 12.31 17.54
CA SER A 78 9.10 13.02 18.80
C SER A 78 9.71 14.41 18.61
N THR A 79 8.85 15.41 18.38
CA THR A 79 9.23 16.81 18.53
C THR A 79 9.58 17.00 20.00
N LYS A 80 10.89 17.01 20.26
CA LYS A 80 11.48 17.41 21.52
C LYS A 80 11.17 18.88 21.81
#